data_AF-A0A8J6WXM0-F1
#
_entry.id   AF-A0A8J6WXM0-F1
#
_cell.length_a   1.000
_cell.length_b   1.000
_cell.length_c   1.000
_cell.angle_alpha   90.00
_cell.angle_beta   90.00
_cell.angle_gamma   90.00
#
_symmetry.space_group_name_H-M   'P 1'
#
loop_
_entity.id
_entity.type
_entity.pdbx_description
1 polymer ?
#
loop_
_entity_poly.entity_id
_entity_poly.type
_entity_poly.pdbx_seq_one_letter_code
_entity_poly.pdbx_strand_id
1 'polypeptide(L)'
;MLRIPSAELASLFTQEFNTMWGDGPGGKPDSKFGLQKPYRSPQTVVLGSTSVTVQFSPTSPSRPWSQSGSGLIGKTLGAAQRSVHLTLFVFSEQRLANVLETNHERGVQVQAVIDPSFAYRSYSEALDMLGVELKDKCRTEPNNHPWQNPISSVGAPRLPPGDLLHNKFGVVDQATVVTGSHNWTDAANTGNDETLVVVESPMLAAHYEREFERLYTNAILGVPPAVQRKMAAQAKQCQSSQAQSKPTSKLKSQRSPAPSTPTTSQPQTAPNSVVNLNTASLQDLETLPGVGPALAQRIIQARQQKPFTSLTDLDRVSGVGPKLLDRLEPYVTW
;
A
#
# COMPACT_ATOMS: atom_id res chain seq x y z
N MET A 1 0.48 13.44 17.34
CA MET A 1 1.02 12.39 18.22
C MET A 1 -0.05 12.01 19.23
N LEU A 2 -0.41 10.72 19.31
CA LEU A 2 -1.41 10.20 20.25
C LEU A 2 -0.69 9.66 21.49
N ARG A 3 -1.14 10.03 22.69
CA ARG A 3 -0.63 9.52 23.97
C ARG A 3 -1.81 9.04 24.81
N ILE A 4 -1.80 7.75 25.17
CA ILE A 4 -2.82 7.14 26.02
C ILE A 4 -2.11 6.55 27.26
N PRO A 5 -2.26 7.14 28.45
CA PRO A 5 -1.65 6.60 29.66
C PRO A 5 -2.46 5.40 30.19
N SER A 6 -2.09 4.18 29.79
CA SER A 6 -2.69 2.93 30.30
C SER A 6 -1.63 1.84 30.41
N ALA A 7 -1.55 1.21 31.58
CA ALA A 7 -0.65 0.10 31.84
C ALA A 7 -1.07 -1.16 31.05
N GLU A 8 -2.37 -1.35 30.89
CA GLU A 8 -2.97 -2.45 30.14
C GLU A 8 -2.63 -2.35 28.65
N LEU A 9 -2.81 -1.17 28.04
CA LEU A 9 -2.40 -0.93 26.66
C LEU A 9 -0.88 -1.10 26.52
N ALA A 10 -0.09 -0.51 27.41
CA ALA A 10 1.36 -0.67 27.39
C ALA A 10 1.76 -2.15 27.41
N SER A 11 1.11 -2.99 28.23
CA SER A 11 1.35 -4.43 28.28
C SER A 11 1.08 -5.11 26.92
N LEU A 12 0.00 -4.76 26.22
CA LEU A 12 -0.30 -5.34 24.90
C LEU A 12 0.78 -5.05 23.87
N PHE A 13 1.30 -3.81 23.85
CA PHE A 13 2.40 -3.39 22.99
C PHE A 13 3.73 -4.03 23.40
N THR A 14 4.02 -4.12 24.71
CA THR A 14 5.22 -4.82 25.20
C THR A 14 5.21 -6.29 24.82
N GLN A 15 4.05 -6.96 24.86
CA GLN A 15 3.94 -8.36 24.40
C GLN A 15 4.23 -8.50 22.90
N GLU A 16 3.74 -7.57 22.08
CA GLU A 16 4.02 -7.55 20.64
C GLU A 16 5.51 -7.31 20.39
N PHE A 17 6.05 -6.28 21.04
CA PHE A 17 7.46 -5.94 20.98
C PHE A 17 8.33 -7.13 21.37
N ASN A 18 8.07 -7.79 22.50
CA ASN A 18 8.85 -8.95 22.93
C ASN A 18 8.75 -10.13 21.95
N THR A 19 7.64 -10.29 21.23
CA THR A 19 7.52 -11.32 20.18
C THR A 19 8.42 -11.00 18.98
N MET A 20 8.45 -9.75 18.56
CA MET A 20 9.25 -9.30 17.41
C MET A 20 10.72 -9.16 17.77
N TRP A 21 11.01 -8.63 18.94
CA TRP A 21 12.34 -8.48 19.48
C TRP A 21 12.97 -9.84 19.78
N GLY A 22 12.18 -10.79 20.27
CA GLY A 22 12.68 -12.06 20.78
C GLY A 22 13.37 -11.87 22.14
N ASP A 23 14.48 -12.55 22.33
CA ASP A 23 15.23 -12.61 23.60
C ASP A 23 16.05 -11.35 23.96
N GLY A 24 16.15 -10.35 23.09
CA GLY A 24 16.99 -9.19 23.33
C GLY A 24 18.46 -9.55 23.57
N PRO A 25 19.20 -8.93 24.51
CA PRO A 25 20.64 -9.19 24.71
C PRO A 25 20.92 -10.57 25.37
N GLY A 26 20.26 -11.63 24.90
CA GLY A 26 20.44 -13.04 25.29
C GLY A 26 21.09 -13.92 24.22
N GLY A 27 21.15 -13.47 22.96
CA GLY A 27 21.92 -14.08 21.88
C GLY A 27 21.29 -15.29 21.17
N LYS A 28 20.00 -15.55 21.36
CA LYS A 28 19.24 -16.60 20.68
C LYS A 28 18.44 -16.03 19.49
N PRO A 29 18.47 -16.65 18.31
CA PRO A 29 17.73 -16.16 17.15
C PRO A 29 16.26 -16.60 17.20
N ASP A 30 15.44 -16.01 18.07
CA ASP A 30 14.03 -16.37 18.25
C ASP A 30 13.02 -15.24 17.94
N SER A 31 13.49 -14.11 17.43
CA SER A 31 12.68 -13.01 16.90
C SER A 31 11.68 -13.49 15.85
N LYS A 32 10.41 -13.06 15.96
CA LYS A 32 9.35 -13.44 15.02
C LYS A 32 8.76 -12.21 14.33
N PHE A 33 8.82 -12.21 13.01
CA PHE A 33 8.25 -11.17 12.16
C PHE A 33 7.20 -11.74 11.22
N GLY A 34 6.31 -10.89 10.74
CA GLY A 34 5.28 -11.26 9.80
C GLY A 34 4.44 -12.45 10.27
N LEU A 35 4.22 -13.42 9.38
CA LEU A 35 3.40 -14.61 9.64
C LEU A 35 4.04 -15.64 10.58
N GLN A 36 5.28 -15.42 11.05
CA GLN A 36 5.90 -16.28 12.07
C GLN A 36 5.34 -15.97 13.47
N LYS A 37 4.76 -14.79 13.66
CA LYS A 37 4.11 -14.41 14.91
C LYS A 37 2.83 -15.22 15.12
N PRO A 38 2.48 -15.57 16.37
CA PRO A 38 1.17 -16.14 16.65
C PRO A 38 0.08 -15.12 16.29
N TYR A 39 -1.02 -15.61 15.73
CA TYR A 39 -2.20 -14.76 15.51
C TYR A 39 -2.74 -14.26 16.86
N ARG A 40 -3.02 -12.96 16.94
CA ARG A 40 -3.65 -12.33 18.09
C ARG A 40 -4.96 -11.69 17.64
N SER A 41 -6.07 -12.06 18.29
CA SER A 41 -7.35 -11.40 18.07
C SER A 41 -7.32 -9.97 18.61
N PRO A 42 -8.17 -9.06 18.07
CA PRO A 42 -8.29 -7.70 18.60
C PRO A 42 -8.51 -7.70 20.12
N GLN A 43 -7.75 -6.88 20.83
CA GLN A 43 -7.85 -6.73 22.28
C GLN A 43 -8.43 -5.36 22.61
N THR A 44 -9.43 -5.30 23.49
CA THR A 44 -10.09 -4.05 23.88
C THR A 44 -9.80 -3.73 25.34
N VAL A 45 -9.35 -2.50 25.59
CA VAL A 45 -9.14 -1.93 26.91
C VAL A 45 -10.11 -0.77 27.11
N VAL A 46 -10.86 -0.79 28.22
CA VAL A 46 -11.80 0.27 28.58
C VAL A 46 -11.14 1.22 29.57
N LEU A 47 -11.06 2.49 29.20
CA LEU A 47 -10.44 3.58 29.96
C LEU A 47 -11.52 4.62 30.30
N GLY A 48 -12.24 4.39 31.40
CA GLY A 48 -13.42 5.19 31.76
C GLY A 48 -14.53 5.03 30.72
N SER A 49 -14.89 6.10 30.03
CA SER A 49 -15.90 6.09 28.96
C SER A 49 -15.31 5.83 27.56
N THR A 50 -13.99 5.66 27.44
CA THR A 50 -13.32 5.42 26.16
C THR A 50 -12.96 3.96 26.02
N SER A 51 -13.32 3.37 24.87
CA SER A 51 -12.88 2.03 24.48
C SER A 51 -11.72 2.12 23.51
N VAL A 52 -10.66 1.35 23.73
CA VAL A 52 -9.49 1.28 22.84
C VAL A 52 -9.28 -0.17 22.42
N THR A 53 -9.52 -0.47 21.15
CA THR A 53 -9.22 -1.77 20.54
C THR A 53 -7.90 -1.72 19.78
N VAL A 54 -6.99 -2.66 20.06
CA VAL A 54 -5.70 -2.80 19.36
C VAL A 54 -5.69 -4.12 18.61
N GLN A 55 -5.17 -4.10 17.38
CA GLN A 55 -4.90 -5.29 16.60
C GLN A 55 -3.55 -5.16 15.90
N PHE A 56 -2.76 -6.24 15.93
CA PHE A 56 -1.48 -6.33 15.25
C PHE A 56 -1.62 -7.17 13.98
N SER A 57 -0.95 -6.73 12.92
CA SER A 57 -0.77 -7.45 11.64
C SER A 57 0.60 -8.13 11.60
N PRO A 58 0.84 -9.08 10.68
CA PRO A 58 -0.09 -9.53 9.64
C PRO A 58 -1.01 -10.66 10.08
N THR A 59 -2.15 -10.75 9.39
CA THR A 59 -3.06 -11.89 9.45
C THR A 59 -2.85 -12.77 8.23
N SER A 60 -2.69 -14.09 8.43
CA SER A 60 -2.53 -15.03 7.31
C SER A 60 -3.72 -14.93 6.33
N PRO A 61 -3.47 -14.92 5.01
CA PRO A 61 -4.54 -14.96 4.00
C PRO A 61 -5.46 -16.20 4.09
N SER A 62 -5.04 -17.26 4.80
CA SER A 62 -5.87 -18.44 5.05
C SER A 62 -6.96 -18.21 6.10
N ARG A 63 -6.86 -17.14 6.90
CA ARG A 63 -7.88 -16.77 7.88
C ARG A 63 -9.00 -15.94 7.24
N PRO A 64 -10.23 -16.01 7.77
CA PRO A 64 -11.30 -15.13 7.32
C PRO A 64 -10.90 -13.65 7.45
N TRP A 65 -11.21 -12.85 6.43
CA TRP A 65 -10.90 -11.41 6.43
C TRP A 65 -11.51 -10.67 7.61
N SER A 66 -12.69 -11.10 8.11
CA SER A 66 -13.31 -10.54 9.32
C SER A 66 -12.46 -10.69 10.59
N GLN A 67 -11.42 -11.53 10.58
CA GLN A 67 -10.47 -11.72 11.67
C GLN A 67 -9.16 -10.94 11.47
N SER A 68 -9.02 -10.16 10.39
CA SER A 68 -7.80 -9.40 10.07
C SER A 68 -7.89 -7.92 10.47
N GLY A 69 -6.78 -7.18 10.36
CA GLY A 69 -6.76 -5.72 10.57
C GLY A 69 -7.73 -4.99 9.64
N SER A 70 -7.67 -5.26 8.33
CA SER A 70 -8.65 -4.75 7.36
C SER A 70 -10.08 -5.15 7.71
N GLY A 71 -10.31 -6.35 8.24
CA GLY A 71 -11.63 -6.76 8.74
C GLY A 71 -12.15 -5.90 9.89
N LEU A 72 -11.29 -5.56 10.85
CA LEU A 72 -11.65 -4.66 11.95
C LEU A 72 -11.92 -3.23 11.45
N ILE A 73 -11.13 -2.74 10.49
CA ILE A 73 -11.40 -1.46 9.81
C ILE A 73 -12.78 -1.53 9.14
N GLY A 74 -13.03 -2.54 8.32
CA GLY A 74 -14.29 -2.71 7.59
C GLY A 74 -15.51 -2.85 8.51
N LYS A 75 -15.39 -3.59 9.62
CA LYS A 75 -16.43 -3.67 10.65
C LYS A 75 -16.72 -2.28 11.25
N THR A 76 -15.68 -1.51 11.55
CA THR A 76 -15.81 -0.18 12.15
C THR A 76 -16.45 0.80 11.16
N LEU A 77 -16.01 0.80 9.91
CA LEU A 77 -16.57 1.63 8.85
C LEU A 77 -18.03 1.25 8.55
N GLY A 78 -18.35 -0.04 8.45
CA GLY A 78 -19.70 -0.51 8.13
C GLY A 78 -20.75 -0.15 9.19
N ALA A 79 -20.32 0.14 10.43
CA ALA A 79 -21.19 0.59 11.50
C ALA A 79 -21.63 2.06 11.37
N ALA A 80 -21.00 2.85 10.49
CA ALA A 80 -21.29 4.28 10.30
C ALA A 80 -22.76 4.52 9.98
N GLN A 81 -23.32 5.58 10.57
CA GLN A 81 -24.70 6.00 10.39
C GLN A 81 -24.83 7.39 9.75
N ARG A 82 -23.81 8.24 9.87
CA ARG A 82 -23.85 9.65 9.46
C ARG A 82 -22.68 10.01 8.56
N SER A 83 -21.45 9.76 9.00
CA SER A 83 -20.27 10.17 8.25
C SER A 83 -19.05 9.25 8.43
N VAL A 84 -18.23 9.21 7.39
CA VAL A 84 -16.91 8.60 7.38
C VAL A 84 -15.93 9.54 6.69
N HIS A 85 -14.93 10.03 7.42
CA HIS A 85 -13.90 10.94 6.91
C HIS A 85 -12.53 10.28 6.98
N LEU A 86 -11.83 10.21 5.85
CA LEU A 86 -10.59 9.45 5.71
C LEU A 86 -9.41 10.34 5.37
N THR A 87 -8.27 10.07 6.01
CA THR A 87 -6.98 10.69 5.67
C THR A 87 -5.91 9.60 5.59
N LEU A 88 -5.52 9.25 4.37
CA LEU A 88 -4.74 8.04 4.10
C LEU A 88 -3.49 8.35 3.26
N PHE A 89 -2.39 7.68 3.57
CA PHE A 89 -1.20 7.70 2.73
C PHE A 89 -1.39 6.83 1.50
N VAL A 90 -1.80 5.57 1.69
CA VAL A 90 -2.13 4.63 0.61
C VAL A 90 -3.48 3.97 0.89
N PHE A 91 -4.32 3.88 -0.13
CA PHE A 91 -5.60 3.18 -0.08
C PHE A 91 -5.75 2.31 -1.34
N SER A 92 -5.65 0.98 -1.17
CA SER A 92 -5.64 -0.04 -2.23
C SER A 92 -6.28 -1.36 -1.75
N GLU A 93 -7.22 -1.29 -0.81
CA GLU A 93 -7.94 -2.45 -0.29
C GLU A 93 -9.40 -2.39 -0.74
N GLN A 94 -9.69 -3.09 -1.83
CA GLN A 94 -11.00 -3.13 -2.47
C GLN A 94 -12.14 -3.43 -1.51
N ARG A 95 -11.96 -4.34 -0.54
CA ARG A 95 -13.06 -4.71 0.37
C ARG A 95 -13.49 -3.55 1.25
N LEU A 96 -12.56 -2.66 1.62
CA LEU A 96 -12.89 -1.46 2.37
C LEU A 96 -13.59 -0.43 1.48
N ALA A 97 -13.19 -0.29 0.22
CA ALA A 97 -13.90 0.55 -0.76
C ALA A 97 -15.37 0.11 -0.93
N ASN A 98 -15.61 -1.19 -1.02
CA ASN A 98 -16.96 -1.74 -1.17
C ASN A 98 -17.82 -1.54 0.09
N VAL A 99 -17.21 -1.61 1.29
CA VAL A 99 -17.92 -1.26 2.55
C VAL A 99 -18.34 0.21 2.54
N LEU A 100 -17.47 1.10 2.06
CA LEU A 100 -17.77 2.53 1.94
C LEU A 100 -18.85 2.81 0.89
N GLU A 101 -18.89 2.04 -0.21
CA GLU A 101 -19.97 2.13 -1.20
C GLU A 101 -21.30 1.77 -0.56
N THR A 102 -21.36 0.65 0.17
CA THR A 102 -22.57 0.24 0.90
C THR A 102 -23.01 1.28 1.93
N ASN A 103 -22.07 1.98 2.57
CA ASN A 103 -22.38 3.12 3.45
C ASN A 103 -22.98 4.29 2.66
N HIS A 104 -22.35 4.65 1.54
CA HIS A 104 -22.81 5.73 0.67
C HIS A 104 -24.23 5.48 0.15
N GLU A 105 -24.53 4.26 -0.28
CA GLU A 105 -25.87 3.85 -0.73
C GLU A 105 -26.93 3.98 0.37
N ARG A 106 -26.54 3.83 1.64
CA ARG A 106 -27.40 4.05 2.80
C ARG A 106 -27.53 5.52 3.21
N GLY A 107 -26.87 6.44 2.50
CA GLY A 107 -26.90 7.87 2.76
C GLY A 107 -25.84 8.38 3.75
N VAL A 108 -24.85 7.55 4.13
CA VAL A 108 -23.71 7.99 4.94
C VAL A 108 -22.83 8.91 4.10
N GLN A 109 -22.44 10.05 4.65
CA GLN A 109 -21.50 10.96 4.00
C GLN A 109 -20.09 10.37 4.03
N VAL A 110 -19.51 10.08 2.86
CA VAL A 110 -18.13 9.60 2.74
C VAL A 110 -17.26 10.69 2.14
N GLN A 111 -16.15 11.02 2.79
CA GLN A 111 -15.17 11.98 2.30
C GLN A 111 -13.76 11.46 2.55
N ALA A 112 -12.83 11.70 1.62
CA ALA A 112 -11.47 11.20 1.78
C ALA A 112 -10.44 12.12 1.12
N VAL A 113 -9.29 12.24 1.79
CA VAL A 113 -8.06 12.76 1.20
C VAL A 113 -6.98 11.68 1.26
N ILE A 114 -6.41 11.37 0.10
CA ILE A 114 -5.32 10.42 -0.07
C ILE A 114 -4.07 11.19 -0.51
N ASP A 115 -2.89 10.73 -0.11
CA ASP A 115 -1.64 11.38 -0.51
C ASP A 115 -1.57 11.56 -2.05
N PRO A 116 -1.16 12.75 -2.55
CA PRO A 116 -1.17 13.03 -3.99
C PRO A 116 -0.36 12.05 -4.85
N SER A 117 0.66 11.41 -4.27
CA SER A 117 1.48 10.43 -4.99
C SER A 117 0.80 9.06 -5.15
N PHE A 118 -0.27 8.80 -4.39
CA PHE A 118 -1.01 7.53 -4.39
C PHE A 118 -2.46 7.65 -4.87
N ALA A 119 -3.13 8.78 -4.62
CA ALA A 119 -4.57 8.98 -4.86
C ALA A 119 -5.06 8.66 -6.28
N TYR A 120 -4.18 8.74 -7.30
CA TYR A 120 -4.51 8.49 -8.70
C TYR A 120 -3.60 7.46 -9.36
N ARG A 121 -3.08 6.53 -8.55
CA ARG A 121 -2.43 5.30 -9.05
C ARG A 121 -3.50 4.33 -9.53
N SER A 122 -3.15 3.47 -10.48
CA SER A 122 -4.08 2.50 -11.09
C SER A 122 -4.65 1.47 -10.13
N TYR A 123 -4.08 1.35 -8.93
CA TYR A 123 -4.54 0.46 -7.85
C TYR A 123 -5.23 1.21 -6.71
N SER A 124 -5.49 2.51 -6.88
CA SER A 124 -6.02 3.32 -5.79
C SER A 124 -7.53 3.22 -5.75
N GLU A 125 -8.06 2.83 -4.59
CA GLU A 125 -9.50 2.76 -4.35
C GLU A 125 -10.18 4.13 -4.38
N ALA A 126 -9.42 5.22 -4.35
CA ALA A 126 -9.96 6.55 -4.59
C ALA A 126 -10.54 6.67 -6.01
N LEU A 127 -9.96 5.98 -7.00
CA LEU A 127 -10.51 5.93 -8.36
C LEU A 127 -11.83 5.17 -8.40
N ASP A 128 -11.93 4.09 -7.63
CA ASP A 128 -13.15 3.31 -7.52
C ASP A 128 -14.28 4.13 -6.91
N MET A 129 -14.01 4.87 -5.83
CA MET A 129 -14.96 5.81 -5.22
C MET A 129 -15.42 6.92 -6.20
N LEU A 130 -14.53 7.32 -7.11
CA LEU A 130 -14.79 8.30 -8.17
C LEU A 130 -15.47 7.68 -9.41
N GLY A 131 -15.73 6.36 -9.42
CA GLY A 131 -16.37 5.65 -10.52
C GLY A 131 -15.51 5.53 -11.77
N VAL A 132 -14.18 5.58 -11.65
CA VAL A 132 -13.25 5.55 -12.78
C VAL A 132 -12.19 4.48 -12.62
N GLU A 133 -11.62 4.01 -13.74
CA GLU A 133 -10.47 3.11 -13.74
C GLU A 133 -9.25 3.75 -14.43
N LEU A 134 -8.05 3.41 -13.95
CA LEU A 134 -6.79 3.64 -14.67
C LEU A 134 -6.12 2.30 -14.91
N LYS A 135 -5.54 2.11 -16.10
CA LYS A 135 -4.88 0.83 -16.45
C LYS A 135 -3.38 0.93 -16.25
N ASP A 136 -2.76 -0.15 -15.78
CA ASP A 136 -1.30 -0.33 -15.85
C ASP A 136 -0.98 -1.31 -16.99
N LYS A 137 -0.22 -0.86 -17.99
CA LYS A 137 0.10 -1.67 -19.19
C LYS A 137 -1.14 -2.34 -19.81
N CYS A 138 -2.23 -1.60 -19.90
CA CYS A 138 -3.53 -2.08 -20.40
C CYS A 138 -4.15 -3.24 -19.60
N ARG A 139 -3.74 -3.41 -18.35
CA ARG A 139 -4.35 -4.33 -17.39
C ARG A 139 -5.09 -3.52 -16.34
N THR A 140 -6.28 -3.98 -16.01
CA THR A 140 -7.05 -3.50 -14.85
C THR A 140 -6.53 -4.20 -13.61
N GLU A 141 -6.64 -3.52 -12.46
CA GLU A 141 -6.34 -4.11 -11.16
C GLU A 141 -7.21 -5.37 -10.91
N PRO A 142 -6.67 -6.43 -10.29
CA PRO A 142 -7.49 -7.56 -9.88
C PRO A 142 -8.59 -7.13 -8.91
N ASN A 143 -9.84 -7.48 -9.23
CA ASN A 143 -11.05 -7.18 -8.43
C ASN A 143 -11.49 -5.71 -8.42
N ASN A 144 -10.93 -4.85 -9.28
CA ASN A 144 -11.33 -3.45 -9.44
C ASN A 144 -12.86 -3.32 -9.53
N HIS A 145 -13.44 -2.45 -8.71
CA HIS A 145 -14.88 -2.22 -8.62
C HIS A 145 -15.21 -0.72 -8.54
N PRO A 146 -15.18 0.00 -9.67
CA PRO A 146 -15.60 1.40 -9.68
C PRO A 146 -17.07 1.51 -9.29
N TRP A 147 -17.35 2.45 -8.38
CA TRP A 147 -18.67 2.62 -7.80
C TRP A 147 -19.70 2.97 -8.87
N GLN A 148 -20.86 2.34 -8.79
CA GLN A 148 -21.96 2.63 -9.72
C GLN A 148 -22.54 4.03 -9.49
N ASN A 149 -22.60 4.43 -8.22
CA ASN A 149 -22.99 5.77 -7.79
C ASN A 149 -21.75 6.48 -7.22
N PRO A 150 -20.92 7.11 -8.07
CA PRO A 150 -19.67 7.70 -7.63
C PRO A 150 -19.90 8.97 -6.81
N ILE A 151 -18.95 9.24 -5.91
CA ILE A 151 -18.91 10.48 -5.14
C ILE A 151 -17.83 11.42 -5.70
N SER A 152 -18.01 12.72 -5.51
CA SER A 152 -17.01 13.74 -5.87
C SER A 152 -16.20 14.24 -4.67
N SER A 153 -16.48 13.72 -3.48
CA SER A 153 -15.91 14.15 -2.19
C SER A 153 -14.59 13.47 -1.82
N VAL A 154 -13.94 12.80 -2.77
CA VAL A 154 -12.65 12.12 -2.60
C VAL A 154 -11.60 12.82 -3.45
N GLY A 155 -10.38 12.92 -2.95
CA GLY A 155 -9.27 13.45 -3.74
C GLY A 155 -7.96 13.50 -2.99
N ALA A 156 -7.16 14.53 -3.27
CA ALA A 156 -5.83 14.70 -2.69
C ALA A 156 -5.67 16.10 -2.08
N PRO A 157 -5.02 16.23 -0.91
CA PRO A 157 -4.80 17.53 -0.29
C PRO A 157 -3.77 18.35 -1.08
N ARG A 158 -3.81 19.67 -0.91
CA ARG A 158 -2.71 20.54 -1.34
C ARG A 158 -1.65 20.58 -0.25
N LEU A 159 -0.47 20.06 -0.55
CA LEU A 159 0.66 20.02 0.38
C LEU A 159 1.76 21.00 -0.08
N PRO A 160 2.52 21.59 0.85
CA PRO A 160 3.76 22.28 0.52
C PRO A 160 4.70 21.39 -0.31
N PRO A 161 5.50 21.96 -1.22
CA PRO A 161 6.47 21.19 -1.99
C PRO A 161 7.44 20.42 -1.07
N GLY A 162 7.53 19.11 -1.26
CA GLY A 162 8.38 18.21 -0.46
C GLY A 162 7.65 17.50 0.69
N ASP A 163 6.47 17.97 1.08
CA ASP A 163 5.66 17.33 2.11
C ASP A 163 4.90 16.12 1.56
N LEU A 164 4.65 15.13 2.43
CA LEU A 164 3.84 13.96 2.18
C LEU A 164 2.72 13.86 3.22
N LEU A 165 1.54 13.44 2.79
CA LEU A 165 0.45 13.08 3.70
C LEU A 165 0.72 11.69 4.27
N HIS A 166 1.42 11.59 5.39
CA HIS A 166 1.75 10.28 5.98
C HIS A 166 0.72 9.77 7.01
N ASN A 167 -0.49 10.31 7.03
CA ASN A 167 -1.57 9.87 7.92
C ASN A 167 -2.15 8.52 7.49
N LYS A 168 -2.64 7.73 8.46
CA LYS A 168 -3.44 6.52 8.21
C LYS A 168 -4.60 6.47 9.20
N PHE A 169 -5.60 7.31 8.98
CA PHE A 169 -6.76 7.33 9.88
C PHE A 169 -8.10 7.50 9.17
N GLY A 170 -9.15 7.06 9.85
CA GLY A 170 -10.54 7.36 9.53
C GLY A 170 -11.32 7.78 10.77
N VAL A 171 -12.24 8.73 10.63
CA VAL A 171 -13.19 9.15 11.66
C VAL A 171 -14.58 8.70 11.26
N VAL A 172 -15.29 8.02 12.16
CA VAL A 172 -16.65 7.52 11.97
C VAL A 172 -17.59 8.25 12.92
N ASP A 173 -18.63 8.87 12.37
CA ASP A 173 -19.73 9.55 13.09
C ASP A 173 -19.29 10.56 14.15
N GLN A 174 -18.10 11.16 14.00
CA GLN A 174 -17.44 12.04 14.98
C GLN A 174 -17.29 11.41 16.37
N ALA A 175 -17.28 10.08 16.46
CA ALA A 175 -17.26 9.34 17.71
C ALA A 175 -16.13 8.31 17.78
N THR A 176 -15.78 7.71 16.65
CA THR A 176 -14.79 6.62 16.59
C THR A 176 -13.66 6.98 15.64
N VAL A 177 -12.42 6.75 16.08
CA VAL A 177 -11.22 6.95 15.26
C VAL A 177 -10.57 5.60 15.01
N VAL A 178 -10.30 5.30 13.75
CA VAL A 178 -9.41 4.21 13.33
C VAL A 178 -8.08 4.85 12.96
N THR A 179 -6.96 4.44 13.56
CA THR A 179 -5.63 5.00 13.30
C THR A 179 -4.53 3.96 13.53
N GLY A 180 -3.31 4.24 13.11
CA GLY A 180 -2.15 3.38 13.41
C GLY A 180 -1.03 3.54 12.41
N SER A 181 -0.20 2.51 12.27
CA SER A 181 0.79 2.41 11.20
C SER A 181 0.19 1.81 9.92
N HIS A 182 -0.90 1.05 10.07
CA HIS A 182 -1.55 0.27 9.02
C HIS A 182 -2.07 1.14 7.87
N ASN A 183 -1.39 1.10 6.72
CA ASN A 183 -1.97 1.62 5.47
C ASN A 183 -3.18 0.77 5.07
N TRP A 184 -4.16 1.34 4.39
CA TRP A 184 -5.39 0.60 4.06
C TRP A 184 -5.18 -0.18 2.76
N THR A 185 -4.33 -1.20 2.84
CA THR A 185 -3.83 -2.01 1.72
C THR A 185 -3.75 -3.48 2.12
N ASP A 186 -3.81 -4.40 1.15
CA ASP A 186 -3.65 -5.83 1.44
C ASP A 186 -2.26 -6.16 2.03
N ALA A 187 -1.22 -5.44 1.61
CA ALA A 187 0.14 -5.62 2.13
C ALA A 187 0.24 -5.33 3.64
N ALA A 188 -0.41 -4.26 4.11
CA ALA A 188 -0.48 -3.94 5.53
C ALA A 188 -1.29 -4.99 6.34
N ASN A 189 -2.21 -5.67 5.67
CA ASN A 189 -3.06 -6.68 6.27
C ASN A 189 -2.38 -8.06 6.38
N THR A 190 -1.65 -8.48 5.35
CA THR A 190 -1.18 -9.87 5.21
C THR A 190 0.35 -10.02 5.19
N GLY A 191 1.08 -8.94 4.95
CA GLY A 191 2.54 -8.95 4.83
C GLY A 191 3.27 -8.21 5.95
N ASN A 192 2.86 -6.97 6.23
CA ASN A 192 3.60 -6.08 7.12
C ASN A 192 3.25 -6.29 8.59
N ASP A 193 4.25 -6.05 9.46
CA ASP A 193 4.05 -5.89 10.89
C ASP A 193 3.48 -4.48 11.16
N GLU A 194 2.16 -4.39 11.34
CA GLU A 194 1.44 -3.14 11.57
C GLU A 194 0.74 -3.13 12.92
N THR A 195 0.50 -1.92 13.44
CA THR A 195 -0.43 -1.67 14.54
C THR A 195 -1.66 -0.95 14.02
N LEU A 196 -2.83 -1.47 14.35
CA LEU A 196 -4.13 -0.81 14.20
C LEU A 196 -4.71 -0.50 15.58
N VAL A 197 -5.23 0.71 15.75
CA VAL A 197 -5.90 1.17 16.96
C VAL A 197 -7.26 1.76 16.58
N VAL A 198 -8.32 1.24 17.17
CA VAL A 198 -9.68 1.80 17.09
C VAL A 198 -10.02 2.40 18.45
N VAL A 199 -10.37 3.69 18.48
CA VAL A 199 -10.67 4.42 19.71
C VAL A 199 -12.07 4.99 19.62
N GLU A 200 -12.95 4.57 20.52
CA GLU A 200 -14.29 5.12 20.71
C GLU A 200 -14.20 6.28 21.70
N SER A 201 -14.07 7.49 21.19
CA SER A 201 -13.95 8.73 21.97
C SER A 201 -14.33 9.93 21.12
N PRO A 202 -15.50 10.57 21.37
CA PRO A 202 -15.90 11.78 20.67
C PRO A 202 -14.89 12.92 20.81
N MET A 203 -14.23 13.01 21.97
CA MET A 203 -13.14 13.97 22.17
C MET A 203 -11.99 13.71 21.19
N LEU A 204 -11.51 12.47 21.10
CA LEU A 204 -10.42 12.15 20.18
C LEU A 204 -10.84 12.33 18.72
N ALA A 205 -12.05 11.89 18.37
CA ALA A 205 -12.62 12.08 17.05
C ALA A 205 -12.63 13.56 16.65
N ALA A 206 -13.06 14.47 17.53
CA ALA A 206 -13.02 15.91 17.26
C ALA A 206 -11.60 16.45 17.00
N HIS A 207 -10.55 15.87 17.58
CA HIS A 207 -9.17 16.26 17.28
C HIS A 207 -8.72 15.79 15.89
N TYR A 208 -9.05 14.55 15.52
CA TYR A 208 -8.75 14.00 14.20
C TYR A 208 -9.58 14.68 13.10
N GLU A 209 -10.83 15.01 13.40
CA GLU A 209 -11.73 15.76 12.52
C GLU A 209 -11.13 17.12 12.15
N ARG A 210 -10.57 17.86 13.11
CA ARG A 210 -9.88 19.13 12.81
C ARG A 210 -8.71 18.97 11.84
N GLU A 211 -7.97 17.87 11.94
CA GLU A 211 -6.86 17.60 11.01
C GLU A 211 -7.37 17.19 9.64
N PHE A 212 -8.42 16.37 9.57
CA PHE A 212 -9.11 16.06 8.32
C PHE A 212 -9.59 17.33 7.64
N GLU A 213 -10.35 18.18 8.34
CA GLU A 213 -10.87 19.44 7.81
C GLU A 213 -9.76 20.38 7.31
N ARG A 214 -8.64 20.49 8.05
CA ARG A 214 -7.47 21.27 7.65
C ARG A 214 -6.90 20.81 6.31
N LEU A 215 -6.82 19.49 6.09
CA LEU A 215 -6.32 18.89 4.86
C LEU A 215 -7.36 18.92 3.72
N TYR A 216 -8.65 18.82 4.08
CA TYR A 216 -9.76 18.70 3.15
C TYR A 216 -10.20 20.03 2.55
N THR A 217 -10.21 21.11 3.34
CA THR A 217 -10.76 22.43 2.95
C THR A 217 -10.29 22.93 1.57
N ASN A 218 -9.02 22.69 1.23
CA ASN A 218 -8.42 23.14 -0.05
C ASN A 218 -7.97 21.97 -0.94
N ALA A 219 -8.47 20.76 -0.68
CA ALA A 219 -8.12 19.57 -1.44
C ALA A 219 -8.58 19.68 -2.90
N ILE A 220 -7.87 18.98 -3.78
CA ILE A 220 -8.27 18.75 -5.16
C ILE A 220 -9.16 17.51 -5.15
N LEU A 221 -10.47 17.73 -5.16
CA LEU A 221 -11.49 16.70 -5.12
C LEU A 221 -11.95 16.31 -6.52
N GLY A 222 -12.49 15.10 -6.67
CA GLY A 222 -12.93 14.55 -7.94
C GLY A 222 -11.78 13.99 -8.78
N VAL A 223 -12.07 13.68 -10.05
CA VAL A 223 -11.05 13.23 -11.02
C VAL A 223 -10.35 14.45 -11.64
N PRO A 224 -9.05 14.70 -11.38
CA PRO A 224 -8.37 15.88 -11.91
C PRO A 224 -8.24 15.84 -13.44
N PRO A 225 -8.18 17.00 -14.13
CA PRO A 225 -8.03 17.04 -15.59
C PRO A 225 -6.83 16.26 -16.14
N ALA A 226 -5.73 16.19 -15.39
CA ALA A 226 -4.55 15.40 -15.77
C ALA A 226 -4.85 13.90 -15.81
N VAL A 227 -5.64 13.40 -14.85
CA VAL A 227 -6.07 12.00 -14.78
C VAL A 227 -7.05 11.69 -15.90
N GLN A 228 -8.02 12.57 -16.17
CA GLN A 228 -8.95 12.42 -17.29
C GLN A 228 -8.22 12.31 -18.64
N ARG A 229 -7.20 13.17 -18.87
CA ARG A 229 -6.36 13.08 -20.08
C ARG A 229 -5.59 11.75 -20.15
N LYS A 230 -5.06 11.27 -19.02
CA LYS A 230 -4.37 9.98 -18.94
C LYS A 230 -5.30 8.83 -19.29
N MET A 231 -6.52 8.82 -18.76
CA MET A 231 -7.55 7.81 -19.08
C MET A 231 -7.88 7.80 -20.58
N ALA A 232 -8.13 8.99 -21.16
CA ALA A 232 -8.45 9.12 -22.59
C ALA A 232 -7.30 8.63 -23.49
N ALA A 233 -6.06 8.91 -23.10
CA ALA A 233 -4.87 8.42 -23.81
C ALA A 233 -4.76 6.88 -23.71
N GLN A 234 -4.97 6.31 -22.52
CA GLN A 234 -4.92 4.87 -22.30
C GLN A 234 -6.03 4.12 -23.04
N ALA A 235 -7.25 4.67 -23.10
CA ALA A 235 -8.35 4.08 -23.84
C ALA A 235 -7.98 3.88 -25.32
N LYS A 236 -7.40 4.91 -25.96
CA LYS A 236 -6.92 4.84 -27.35
C LYS A 236 -5.78 3.82 -27.51
N GLN A 237 -4.81 3.83 -26.61
CA GLN A 237 -3.65 2.93 -26.66
C GLN A 237 -4.07 1.46 -26.51
N CYS A 238 -4.88 1.14 -25.50
CA CYS A 238 -5.26 -0.24 -25.20
C CYS A 238 -6.23 -0.84 -26.24
N GLN A 239 -7.05 -0.01 -26.89
CA GLN A 239 -7.84 -0.43 -28.05
C GLN A 239 -6.96 -0.82 -29.25
N SER A 240 -5.89 -0.08 -29.52
CA SER A 240 -4.97 -0.38 -30.63
C SER A 240 -4.18 -1.68 -30.43
N SER A 241 -3.90 -2.07 -29.18
CA SER A 241 -3.16 -3.30 -28.86
C SER A 241 -4.00 -4.58 -28.97
N GLN A 242 -5.32 -4.51 -28.81
CA GLN A 242 -6.22 -5.66 -29.01
C GLN A 242 -6.48 -5.97 -30.50
N ALA A 243 -6.21 -5.03 -31.41
CA ALA A 243 -6.36 -5.25 -32.85
C ALA A 243 -5.21 -6.05 -33.50
N GLN A 244 -4.12 -6.33 -32.77
CA GLN A 244 -2.94 -7.03 -33.31
C GLN A 244 -2.81 -8.51 -32.89
N SER A 245 -3.67 -9.04 -32.02
CA SER A 245 -3.68 -10.48 -31.69
C SER A 245 -4.68 -11.25 -32.55
N LYS A 246 -4.32 -11.53 -33.81
CA LYS A 246 -4.98 -12.60 -34.59
C LYS A 246 -4.56 -13.97 -34.04
N PRO A 247 -5.46 -14.96 -33.94
CA PRO A 247 -5.11 -16.30 -33.47
C PRO A 247 -4.48 -17.11 -34.62
N THR A 248 -3.16 -17.27 -34.63
CA THR A 248 -2.53 -18.33 -35.44
C THR A 248 -2.52 -19.63 -34.66
N SER A 249 -3.53 -20.46 -34.91
CA SER A 249 -3.44 -21.89 -34.64
C SER A 249 -2.38 -22.47 -35.56
N LYS A 250 -1.33 -23.12 -35.03
CA LYS A 250 -0.58 -24.15 -35.76
C LYS A 250 -0.13 -25.27 -34.83
N LEU A 251 -0.33 -26.46 -35.38
CA LEU A 251 -0.24 -27.81 -34.85
C LEU A 251 1.12 -28.19 -34.26
N LYS A 252 1.05 -29.12 -33.30
CA LYS A 252 2.14 -29.99 -32.86
C LYS A 252 2.77 -30.74 -34.04
N SER A 253 4.09 -30.81 -34.08
CA SER A 253 4.82 -31.89 -34.77
C SER A 253 6.12 -32.19 -34.02
N GLN A 254 6.30 -33.47 -33.73
CA GLN A 254 7.42 -34.06 -33.00
C GLN A 254 8.61 -34.28 -33.94
N ARG A 255 9.83 -33.97 -33.48
CA ARG A 255 11.04 -34.75 -33.81
C ARG A 255 12.16 -34.48 -32.78
N SER A 256 12.67 -35.55 -32.18
CA SER A 256 13.84 -35.59 -31.28
C SER A 256 15.12 -35.99 -32.09
N PRO A 257 16.30 -36.17 -31.47
CA PRO A 257 17.21 -35.13 -30.98
C PRO A 257 18.68 -35.34 -31.44
N ALA A 258 19.53 -34.30 -31.43
CA ALA A 258 21.01 -34.38 -31.31
C ALA A 258 21.64 -32.97 -31.28
N PRO A 259 22.87 -32.78 -30.77
CA PRO A 259 23.38 -33.16 -29.46
C PRO A 259 23.70 -31.90 -28.62
N SER A 260 23.49 -32.00 -27.32
CA SER A 260 23.74 -30.96 -26.32
C SER A 260 25.24 -30.84 -26.00
N THR A 261 25.83 -29.69 -26.31
CA THR A 261 27.05 -29.19 -25.65
C THR A 261 26.66 -28.52 -24.32
N PRO A 262 27.42 -28.75 -23.24
CA PRO A 262 27.08 -28.23 -21.91
C PRO A 262 27.50 -26.76 -21.81
N THR A 263 26.55 -25.84 -21.79
CA THR A 263 26.79 -24.50 -21.23
C THR A 263 26.37 -24.51 -19.79
N THR A 264 27.36 -24.67 -18.94
CA THR A 264 27.34 -24.61 -17.48
C THR A 264 26.61 -23.34 -17.03
N SER A 265 25.40 -23.49 -16.50
CA SER A 265 24.77 -22.48 -15.66
C SER A 265 25.47 -22.52 -14.30
N GLN A 266 26.44 -21.63 -14.11
CA GLN A 266 26.98 -21.40 -12.78
C GLN A 266 25.91 -20.74 -11.91
N PRO A 267 25.79 -21.13 -10.63
CA PRO A 267 25.05 -20.36 -9.64
C PRO A 267 25.78 -19.02 -9.45
N GLN A 268 25.15 -17.91 -9.82
CA GLN A 268 25.70 -16.60 -9.47
C GLN A 268 25.55 -16.41 -7.96
N THR A 269 26.69 -16.53 -7.29
CA THR A 269 26.95 -16.13 -5.92
C THR A 269 26.51 -14.69 -5.69
N ALA A 270 25.84 -14.44 -4.56
CA ALA A 270 25.47 -13.11 -4.11
C ALA A 270 26.70 -12.18 -4.08
N PRO A 271 26.61 -10.95 -4.61
CA PRO A 271 27.69 -9.99 -4.53
C PRO A 271 27.91 -9.59 -3.06
N ASN A 272 29.14 -9.78 -2.58
CA ASN A 272 29.62 -9.40 -1.24
C ASN A 272 29.93 -7.90 -1.12
N SER A 273 29.40 -7.07 -2.03
CA SER A 273 29.69 -5.63 -2.07
C SER A 273 28.43 -4.84 -2.40
N VAL A 274 28.11 -3.89 -1.54
CA VAL A 274 27.01 -2.94 -1.73
C VAL A 274 27.32 -2.02 -2.91
N VAL A 275 26.39 -1.91 -3.86
CA VAL A 275 26.55 -1.16 -5.12
C VAL A 275 26.02 0.26 -4.96
N ASN A 276 26.83 1.29 -5.21
CA ASN A 276 26.36 2.69 -5.14
C ASN A 276 25.61 3.10 -6.43
N LEU A 277 24.33 3.43 -6.32
CA LEU A 277 23.44 3.77 -7.43
C LEU A 277 23.91 4.98 -8.24
N ASN A 278 24.61 5.95 -7.62
CA ASN A 278 25.08 7.16 -8.29
C ASN A 278 26.40 6.98 -9.03
N THR A 279 27.24 6.02 -8.64
CA THR A 279 28.60 5.86 -9.19
C THR A 279 28.86 4.52 -9.90
N ALA A 280 28.05 3.49 -9.63
CA ALA A 280 28.21 2.14 -10.20
C ALA A 280 28.24 2.12 -11.73
N SER A 281 29.05 1.22 -12.30
CA SER A 281 29.04 0.98 -13.75
C SER A 281 27.79 0.22 -14.19
N LEU A 282 27.57 0.11 -15.51
CA LEU A 282 26.47 -0.69 -16.05
C LEU A 282 26.59 -2.16 -15.60
N GLN A 283 27.80 -2.72 -15.67
CA GLN A 283 28.10 -4.09 -15.27
C GLN A 283 27.85 -4.31 -13.77
N ASP A 284 28.21 -3.35 -12.92
CA ASP A 284 27.97 -3.44 -11.47
C ASP A 284 26.47 -3.44 -11.15
N LEU A 285 25.69 -2.61 -11.84
CA LEU A 285 24.23 -2.56 -11.66
C LEU A 285 23.55 -3.86 -12.12
N GLU A 286 24.07 -4.54 -13.15
CA GLU A 286 23.56 -5.83 -13.61
C GLU A 286 23.81 -6.98 -12.61
N THR A 287 24.71 -6.80 -11.63
CA THR A 287 24.90 -7.78 -10.55
C THR A 287 23.77 -7.77 -9.52
N LEU A 288 22.92 -6.74 -9.55
CA LEU A 288 21.82 -6.58 -8.59
C LEU A 288 20.65 -7.53 -8.93
N PRO A 289 20.04 -8.15 -7.90
CA PRO A 289 19.01 -9.17 -8.13
C PRO A 289 17.75 -8.57 -8.79
N GLY A 290 17.47 -9.01 -10.02
CA GLY A 290 16.33 -8.52 -10.80
C GLY A 290 16.63 -7.29 -11.65
N VAL A 291 17.90 -6.86 -11.73
CA VAL A 291 18.35 -5.78 -12.61
C VAL A 291 19.06 -6.37 -13.82
N GLY A 292 18.40 -6.38 -14.97
CA GLY A 292 19.03 -6.71 -16.25
C GLY A 292 19.54 -5.47 -17.00
N PRO A 293 20.22 -5.63 -18.15
CA PRO A 293 20.87 -4.54 -18.90
C PRO A 293 19.95 -3.35 -19.19
N ALA A 294 18.69 -3.61 -19.58
CA ALA A 294 17.71 -2.58 -19.86
C ALA A 294 17.25 -1.80 -18.61
N LEU A 295 17.28 -2.41 -17.43
CA LEU A 295 16.95 -1.73 -16.18
C LEU A 295 18.17 -0.97 -15.64
N ALA A 296 19.37 -1.56 -15.71
CA ALA A 296 20.63 -0.90 -15.36
C ALA A 296 20.82 0.41 -16.15
N GLN A 297 20.55 0.39 -17.47
CA GLN A 297 20.63 1.60 -18.30
C GLN A 297 19.63 2.70 -17.85
N ARG A 298 18.42 2.31 -17.42
CA ARG A 298 17.42 3.26 -16.92
C ARG A 298 17.82 3.86 -15.57
N ILE A 299 18.47 3.09 -14.69
CA ILE A 299 19.04 3.59 -13.43
C ILE A 299 20.11 4.65 -13.73
N ILE A 300 21.02 4.39 -14.69
CA ILE A 300 22.04 5.35 -15.12
C ILE A 300 21.41 6.63 -15.70
N GLN A 301 20.37 6.49 -16.52
CA GLN A 301 19.67 7.65 -17.08
C GLN A 301 18.98 8.47 -15.97
N ALA A 302 18.36 7.80 -15.00
CA ALA A 302 17.67 8.46 -13.90
C ALA A 302 18.64 9.23 -12.98
N ARG A 303 19.83 8.70 -12.65
CA ARG A 303 20.83 9.45 -11.87
C ARG A 303 21.41 10.66 -12.59
N GLN A 304 21.53 10.60 -13.92
CA GLN A 304 21.97 11.74 -14.73
C GLN A 304 20.94 12.88 -14.73
N GLN A 305 19.64 12.55 -14.65
CA GLN A 305 18.58 13.55 -14.53
C GLN A 305 18.49 14.14 -13.12
N LYS A 306 18.57 13.28 -12.09
CA LYS A 306 18.59 13.66 -10.69
C LYS A 306 19.36 12.58 -9.91
N PRO A 307 20.37 12.90 -9.09
CA PRO A 307 21.02 11.91 -8.25
C PRO A 307 20.04 11.19 -7.31
N PHE A 308 20.32 9.93 -7.00
CA PHE A 308 19.61 9.18 -5.95
C PHE A 308 20.07 9.70 -4.58
N THR A 309 19.13 9.97 -3.68
CA THR A 309 19.40 10.45 -2.31
C THR A 309 18.77 9.54 -1.26
N SER A 310 18.07 8.50 -1.72
CA SER A 310 17.38 7.49 -0.94
C SER A 310 17.14 6.26 -1.80
N LEU A 311 16.88 5.10 -1.20
CA LEU A 311 16.44 3.91 -1.93
C LEU A 311 15.15 4.17 -2.72
N THR A 312 14.21 4.91 -2.11
CA THR A 312 12.91 5.27 -2.71
C THR A 312 13.03 6.10 -3.97
N ASP A 313 14.15 6.79 -4.19
CA ASP A 313 14.37 7.51 -5.44
C ASP A 313 14.41 6.57 -6.66
N LEU A 314 14.67 5.27 -6.49
CA LEU A 314 14.57 4.27 -7.56
C LEU A 314 13.13 4.12 -8.09
N ASP A 315 12.10 4.57 -7.38
CA ASP A 315 10.71 4.55 -7.87
C ASP A 315 10.48 5.40 -9.12
N ARG A 316 11.37 6.36 -9.41
CA ARG A 316 11.30 7.12 -10.68
C ARG A 316 11.80 6.31 -11.87
N VAL A 317 12.53 5.22 -11.63
CA VAL A 317 13.05 4.34 -12.67
C VAL A 317 11.93 3.43 -13.11
N SER A 318 11.37 3.69 -14.29
CA SER A 318 10.39 2.79 -14.91
C SER A 318 10.91 1.34 -14.86
N GLY A 319 10.06 0.39 -14.44
CA GLY A 319 10.43 -1.01 -14.27
C GLY A 319 10.93 -1.40 -12.87
N VAL A 320 11.24 -0.42 -12.02
CA VAL A 320 11.34 -0.63 -10.58
C VAL A 320 9.95 -0.51 -9.97
N GLY A 321 9.59 -1.45 -9.11
CA GLY A 321 8.37 -1.41 -8.31
C GLY A 321 8.65 -1.96 -6.92
N PRO A 322 7.66 -1.98 -6.01
CA PRO A 322 7.88 -2.24 -4.58
C PRO A 322 8.63 -3.55 -4.32
N LYS A 323 8.22 -4.65 -4.96
CA LYS A 323 8.87 -5.96 -4.84
C LYS A 323 10.34 -5.97 -5.28
N LEU A 324 10.72 -5.09 -6.21
CA LEU A 324 12.10 -4.96 -6.64
C LEU A 324 12.87 -4.03 -5.71
N LEU A 325 12.27 -2.94 -5.23
CA LEU A 325 12.89 -2.07 -4.21
C LEU A 325 13.28 -2.85 -2.95
N ASP A 326 12.35 -3.62 -2.38
CA ASP A 326 12.59 -4.43 -1.19
C ASP A 326 13.74 -5.42 -1.40
N ARG A 327 13.85 -5.94 -2.62
CA ARG A 327 14.92 -6.87 -3.01
C ARG A 327 16.26 -6.17 -3.18
N LEU A 328 16.27 -4.91 -3.56
CA LEU A 328 17.49 -4.13 -3.79
C LEU A 328 18.04 -3.50 -2.52
N GLU A 329 17.19 -3.23 -1.52
CA GLU A 329 17.55 -2.58 -0.25
C GLU A 329 18.88 -3.08 0.37
N PRO A 330 19.13 -4.39 0.55
CA PRO A 330 20.36 -4.84 1.20
C PRO A 330 21.61 -4.77 0.29
N TYR A 331 21.45 -4.51 -1.00
CA TYR A 331 22.53 -4.58 -2.00
C TYR A 331 22.95 -3.22 -2.54
N VAL A 332 22.28 -2.11 -2.17
CA VAL A 332 22.53 -0.79 -2.76
C VAL A 332 22.80 0.31 -1.74
N THR A 333 23.62 1.28 -2.15
CA THR A 333 23.77 2.61 -1.51
C THR A 333 23.52 3.69 -2.56
N TRP A 334 23.48 4.96 -2.19
CA TRP A 334 23.27 6.07 -3.11
C TRP A 334 24.27 7.18 -2.83
#